data_AF-A0A3D5KPY3-F1
#
_entry.id   AF-A0A3D5KPY3-F1
#
_cell.length_a   1.000
_cell.length_b   1.000
_cell.length_c   1.000
_cell.angle_alpha   90.00
_cell.angle_beta   90.00
_cell.angle_gamma   90.00
#
_symmetry.space_group_name_H-M   'P 1'
#
loop_
_entity.id
_entity.type
_entity.pdbx_description
1 polymer ?
#
loop_
_entity_poly.entity_id
_entity_poly.type
_entity_poly.pdbx_seq_one_letter_code
_entity_poly.pdbx_strand_id
1 'polypeptide(L)'
;MKKIASSVFLLAAIASANVSLGQGLLKQLKNKAAQEVNKLERNIPNSAPKPSPNKNKLSANVSRTVLVKIGSNESIDYSESCISLGASIDQVSIITRDVKENGSMQCFRYENGTRVSAPCQNKLRDCGHSSLQCSYNKLRSIDLESDEAKNYIVDETESHSMATPGVSDQQLKMMEAYMTKEQLDAMKKQLAEAQKQTAGKTYTTVKSRTIKFNGKSYGPFNQLSQFYLTPDSKCFYAVTLEIDQSMNYTYKVITSASNASIQLPGMIAPLSCIAASDNSEFAIVAPNKEMKYQVLTSKGKTLSIPDMTRFGGVWYSPSNHFAMLSNNQLSVDGQIIKTFEGVAPDACGLYVTSDGKGLTTINNNIISFADGDYFEYPMEIALTNSGGKINYKWLAFENQELVVYQKPY
;
A
#
# COMPACT_ATOMS: atom_id res chain seq x y z
N MET A 1 -14.80 -41.56 4.68
CA MET A 1 -16.16 -41.54 5.27
C MET A 1 -16.06 -41.32 6.78
N LYS A 2 -16.90 -40.42 7.31
CA LYS A 2 -17.21 -40.12 8.73
C LYS A 2 -16.39 -39.03 9.47
N LYS A 3 -16.95 -37.81 9.35
CA LYS A 3 -17.37 -36.87 10.40
C LYS A 3 -16.29 -36.16 11.25
N ILE A 4 -15.93 -34.95 10.83
CA ILE A 4 -15.60 -33.83 11.71
C ILE A 4 -16.67 -32.76 11.47
N ALA A 5 -17.72 -32.80 12.29
CA ALA A 5 -18.74 -31.76 12.38
C ALA A 5 -19.33 -31.81 13.78
N SER A 6 -18.82 -30.97 14.69
CA SER A 6 -19.49 -30.48 15.91
C SER A 6 -18.49 -29.75 16.81
N SER A 7 -18.20 -28.47 16.54
CA SER A 7 -17.48 -27.62 17.51
C SER A 7 -17.86 -26.13 17.43
N VAL A 8 -19.06 -25.79 16.90
CA VAL A 8 -19.49 -24.37 16.80
C VAL A 8 -20.71 -24.05 17.68
N PHE A 9 -21.30 -25.01 18.39
CA PHE A 9 -22.54 -24.77 19.17
C PHE A 9 -22.37 -24.59 20.68
N LEU A 10 -21.19 -24.17 21.15
CA LEU A 10 -20.95 -23.96 22.59
C LEU A 10 -20.38 -22.57 22.92
N LEU A 11 -20.95 -21.51 22.34
CA LEU A 11 -20.54 -20.13 22.63
C LEU A 11 -21.68 -19.17 22.98
N ALA A 12 -22.92 -19.66 23.15
CA ALA A 12 -24.07 -18.81 23.49
C ALA A 12 -24.71 -19.07 24.87
N ALA A 13 -24.13 -19.94 25.70
CA ALA A 13 -24.77 -20.37 26.96
C ALA A 13 -23.94 -20.11 28.24
N ILE A 14 -23.04 -19.13 28.24
CA ILE A 14 -22.32 -18.70 29.46
C ILE A 14 -22.23 -17.16 29.50
N ALA A 15 -23.38 -16.50 29.55
CA ALA A 15 -23.45 -15.04 29.78
C ALA A 15 -24.01 -14.68 31.17
N SER A 16 -24.27 -15.65 32.05
CA SER A 16 -24.87 -15.37 33.37
C SER A 16 -24.32 -16.25 34.49
N ALA A 17 -23.01 -16.48 34.52
CA ALA A 17 -22.35 -17.10 35.68
C ALA A 17 -21.00 -16.42 35.99
N ASN A 18 -20.98 -15.66 37.07
CA ASN A 18 -19.82 -15.23 37.87
C ASN A 18 -18.71 -14.41 37.16
N VAL A 19 -18.97 -13.12 37.02
CA VAL A 19 -18.00 -12.06 36.69
C VAL A 19 -16.76 -12.06 37.63
N SER A 20 -16.87 -12.58 38.86
CA SER A 20 -15.74 -12.61 39.81
C SER A 20 -14.69 -13.69 39.52
N LEU A 21 -15.09 -14.85 38.97
CA LEU A 21 -14.15 -15.93 38.62
C LEU A 21 -13.37 -15.63 37.35
N GLY A 22 -14.00 -14.96 36.38
CA GLY A 22 -13.34 -14.51 35.14
C GLY A 22 -12.28 -13.44 35.37
N GLN A 23 -12.50 -12.50 36.30
CA GLN A 23 -11.52 -11.47 36.64
C GLN A 23 -10.28 -12.04 37.35
N GLY A 24 -10.47 -13.04 38.23
CA GLY A 24 -9.37 -13.74 38.89
C GLY A 24 -8.48 -14.49 37.89
N LEU A 25 -9.10 -15.23 36.97
CA LEU A 25 -8.38 -15.97 35.93
C LEU A 25 -7.66 -15.04 34.94
N LEU A 26 -8.30 -13.93 34.54
CA LEU A 26 -7.69 -12.93 33.66
C LEU A 26 -6.50 -12.23 34.33
N LYS A 27 -6.58 -11.94 35.63
CA LYS A 27 -5.46 -11.37 36.40
C LYS A 27 -4.30 -12.36 36.52
N GLN A 28 -4.59 -13.64 36.76
CA GLN A 28 -3.56 -14.69 36.78
C GLN A 28 -2.90 -14.89 35.41
N LEU A 29 -3.67 -14.86 34.32
CA LEU A 29 -3.15 -14.94 32.96
C LEU A 29 -2.28 -13.72 32.61
N LYS A 30 -2.70 -12.51 32.97
CA LYS A 30 -1.89 -11.28 32.79
C LYS A 30 -0.59 -11.32 33.59
N ASN A 31 -0.64 -11.78 34.84
CA ASN A 31 0.55 -11.91 35.68
C ASN A 31 1.51 -12.98 35.17
N LYS A 32 0.99 -14.11 34.68
CA LYS A 32 1.81 -15.19 34.11
C LYS A 32 2.42 -14.78 32.77
N ALA A 33 1.67 -14.07 31.93
CA ALA A 33 2.20 -13.49 30.69
C ALA A 33 3.29 -12.45 31.00
N ALA A 34 3.08 -11.56 31.96
CA ALA A 34 4.10 -10.60 32.39
C ALA A 34 5.35 -11.27 32.98
N GLN A 35 5.20 -12.37 33.72
CA GLN A 35 6.34 -13.15 34.24
C GLN A 35 7.11 -13.88 33.14
N GLU A 36 6.43 -14.43 32.12
CA GLU A 36 7.09 -15.08 30.99
C GLU A 36 7.75 -14.06 30.05
N VAL A 37 7.17 -12.87 29.86
CA VAL A 37 7.83 -11.75 29.16
C VAL A 37 9.07 -11.28 29.93
N ASN A 38 8.97 -11.09 31.26
CA ASN A 38 10.13 -10.73 32.08
C ASN A 38 11.21 -11.83 32.12
N LYS A 39 10.83 -13.11 32.04
CA LYS A 39 11.79 -14.21 31.88
C LYS A 39 12.46 -14.18 30.52
N LEU A 40 11.73 -13.88 29.44
CA LEU A 40 12.28 -13.75 28.11
C LEU A 40 13.23 -12.54 28.05
N GLU A 41 12.85 -11.39 28.59
CA GLU A 41 13.69 -10.18 28.64
C GLU A 41 14.95 -10.36 29.50
N ARG A 42 14.89 -11.13 30.60
CA ARG A 42 16.05 -11.45 31.44
C ARG A 42 16.92 -12.59 30.92
N ASN A 43 16.37 -13.46 30.06
CA ASN A 43 17.10 -14.54 29.40
C ASN A 43 17.62 -14.14 28.01
N ILE A 44 17.36 -12.92 27.55
CA ILE A 44 18.20 -12.30 26.52
C ILE A 44 19.57 -12.15 27.17
N PRO A 45 20.62 -12.83 26.69
CA PRO A 45 21.94 -12.69 27.25
C PRO A 45 22.33 -11.21 27.25
N ASN A 46 22.73 -10.67 28.41
CA ASN A 46 23.33 -9.32 28.51
C ASN A 46 24.62 -9.15 27.70
N SER A 47 25.03 -10.16 26.93
CA SER A 47 25.82 -9.91 25.74
C SER A 47 24.90 -9.29 24.69
N ALA A 48 24.79 -7.95 24.70
CA ALA A 48 24.72 -7.24 23.43
C ALA A 48 25.71 -7.97 22.49
N PRO A 49 25.28 -8.44 21.31
CA PRO A 49 26.17 -9.17 20.43
C PRO A 49 27.45 -8.36 20.33
N LYS A 50 28.57 -8.94 20.80
CA LYS A 50 29.88 -8.30 20.65
C LYS A 50 29.94 -7.86 19.19
N PRO A 51 30.17 -6.57 18.87
CA PRO A 51 30.13 -6.10 17.51
C PRO A 51 31.03 -7.03 16.71
N SER A 52 30.40 -7.81 15.83
CA SER A 52 31.14 -8.66 14.90
C SER A 52 32.07 -7.71 14.15
N PRO A 53 33.36 -8.06 13.97
CA PRO A 53 34.27 -7.22 13.20
C PRO A 53 33.55 -6.83 11.90
N ASN A 54 33.44 -5.52 11.69
CA ASN A 54 32.52 -4.87 10.74
C ASN A 54 32.53 -5.66 9.42
N LYS A 55 31.49 -6.49 9.20
CA LYS A 55 31.44 -7.38 8.03
C LYS A 55 31.24 -6.58 6.74
N ASN A 56 30.84 -5.32 6.85
CA ASN A 56 30.60 -4.42 5.75
C ASN A 56 31.82 -4.36 4.79
N LYS A 57 31.54 -4.54 3.50
CA LYS A 57 32.51 -4.36 2.42
C LYS A 57 32.06 -3.16 1.62
N LEU A 58 32.71 -2.01 1.83
CA LEU A 58 32.41 -0.77 1.13
C LEU A 58 33.65 -0.32 0.36
N SER A 59 33.47 0.01 -0.91
CA SER A 59 34.52 0.55 -1.76
C SER A 59 34.69 2.07 -1.53
N ALA A 60 35.70 2.65 -2.16
CA ALA A 60 36.03 4.07 -2.02
C ALA A 60 34.96 5.04 -2.57
N ASN A 61 33.95 4.53 -3.30
CA ASN A 61 32.84 5.34 -3.81
C ASN A 61 31.73 5.58 -2.76
N VAL A 62 31.85 5.00 -1.56
CA VAL A 62 30.93 5.21 -0.45
C VAL A 62 31.48 6.27 0.49
N SER A 63 30.73 7.34 0.68
CA SER A 63 31.02 8.35 1.69
C SER A 63 30.39 7.98 3.03
N ARG A 64 31.10 8.25 4.13
CA ARG A 64 30.66 8.05 5.52
C ARG A 64 30.68 9.39 6.24
N THR A 65 29.54 9.82 6.76
CA THR A 65 29.41 11.07 7.51
C THR A 65 28.80 10.79 8.88
N VAL A 66 29.53 11.13 9.95
CA VAL A 66 28.95 11.13 11.30
C VAL A 66 28.05 12.34 11.43
N LEU A 67 26.75 12.11 11.64
CA LEU A 67 25.80 13.19 11.87
C LEU A 67 25.85 13.68 13.30
N VAL A 68 25.81 12.73 14.23
CA VAL A 68 25.78 13.03 15.66
C VAL A 68 26.27 11.84 16.47
N LYS A 69 26.90 12.13 17.59
CA LYS A 69 27.21 11.15 18.62
C LYS A 69 26.15 11.26 19.71
N ILE A 70 25.40 10.18 19.96
CA ILE A 70 24.39 10.17 21.00
C ILE A 70 25.04 9.94 22.37
N GLY A 71 24.39 10.38 23.44
CA GLY A 71 24.89 10.16 24.80
C GLY A 71 25.06 8.67 25.12
N SER A 72 26.00 8.34 26.00
CA SER A 72 26.28 6.93 26.39
C SER A 72 25.09 6.21 27.03
N ASN A 73 24.14 6.99 27.58
CA ASN A 73 22.92 6.49 28.21
C ASN A 73 21.69 6.66 27.32
N GLU A 74 21.88 7.16 26.09
CA GLU A 74 20.82 7.29 25.10
C GLU A 74 20.68 6.01 24.27
N SER A 75 19.44 5.64 23.98
CA SER A 75 19.10 4.59 23.03
C SER A 75 18.15 5.12 21.96
N ILE A 76 18.23 4.57 20.75
CA ILE A 76 17.30 4.91 19.67
C ILE A 76 15.94 4.30 20.00
N ASP A 77 14.90 5.13 19.95
CA ASP A 77 13.54 4.68 20.14
C ASP A 77 12.90 4.36 18.80
N TYR A 78 13.02 3.12 18.35
CA TYR A 78 12.45 2.65 17.09
C TYR A 78 10.91 2.71 17.07
N SER A 79 10.25 2.76 18.22
CA SER A 79 8.77 2.80 18.30
C SER A 79 8.18 4.19 18.07
N GLU A 80 8.97 5.24 18.31
CA GLU A 80 8.58 6.64 18.11
C GLU A 80 9.38 7.34 16.99
N SER A 81 10.49 6.75 16.54
CA SER A 81 11.35 7.34 15.51
C SER A 81 10.78 7.15 14.11
N CYS A 82 10.18 8.21 13.59
CA CYS A 82 9.91 8.34 12.16
C CYS A 82 11.23 8.72 11.46
N ILE A 83 12.07 7.73 11.18
CA ILE A 83 13.33 7.96 10.46
C ILE A 83 12.98 8.36 9.03
N SER A 84 13.34 9.58 8.66
CA SER A 84 13.21 10.08 7.28
C SER A 84 14.57 10.54 6.80
N LEU A 85 14.96 10.09 5.60
CA LEU A 85 16.19 10.50 4.94
C LEU A 85 15.84 11.47 3.80
N GLY A 86 16.22 12.72 3.96
CA GLY A 86 16.04 13.74 2.93
C GLY A 86 17.25 13.94 2.02
N ALA A 87 17.12 14.88 1.09
CA ALA A 87 18.09 15.11 0.01
C ALA A 87 19.43 15.71 0.48
N SER A 88 19.44 16.46 1.58
CA SER A 88 20.69 16.93 2.20
C SER A 88 21.24 15.86 3.15
N ILE A 89 22.56 15.85 3.38
CA ILE A 89 23.21 14.82 4.21
C ILE A 89 22.66 14.80 5.64
N ASP A 90 22.36 15.98 6.18
CA ASP A 90 21.92 16.25 7.54
C ASP A 90 20.42 16.06 7.76
N GLN A 91 19.60 16.02 6.70
CA GLN A 91 18.15 15.83 6.81
C GLN A 91 17.81 14.40 7.26
N VAL A 92 17.89 14.22 8.57
CA VAL A 92 17.60 13.01 9.33
C VAL A 92 16.85 13.42 10.60
N SER A 93 15.71 12.80 10.85
CA SER A 93 14.91 13.00 12.08
C SER A 93 14.85 11.70 12.87
N ILE A 94 15.40 11.68 14.09
CA ILE A 94 15.38 10.51 14.98
C ILE A 94 15.04 10.92 16.41
N ILE A 95 14.33 10.06 17.14
CA ILE A 95 14.08 10.22 18.57
C ILE A 95 14.96 9.24 19.35
N THR A 96 15.71 9.75 20.32
CA THR A 96 16.40 8.93 21.33
C THR A 96 15.73 9.08 22.68
N ARG A 97 15.87 8.05 23.51
CA ARG A 97 15.49 8.04 24.92
C ARG A 97 16.74 7.97 25.78
N ASP A 98 16.83 8.85 26.76
CA ASP A 98 17.83 8.85 27.82
C ASP A 98 17.15 8.42 29.11
N VAL A 99 17.50 7.25 29.62
CA VAL A 99 16.99 6.74 30.89
C VAL A 99 18.02 7.09 31.98
N LYS A 100 17.65 8.02 32.85
CA LYS A 100 18.48 8.45 33.97
C LYS A 100 18.50 7.38 35.07
N GLU A 101 19.53 7.42 35.92
CA GLU A 101 19.69 6.47 37.05
C GLU A 101 18.49 6.46 38.00
N ASN A 102 17.77 7.57 38.13
CA ASN A 102 16.57 7.70 38.94
C ASN A 102 15.29 7.13 38.27
N GLY A 103 15.43 6.50 37.10
CA GLY A 103 14.31 5.96 36.31
C GLY A 103 13.52 7.01 35.53
N SER A 104 13.89 8.29 35.61
CA SER A 104 13.28 9.32 34.75
C SER A 104 13.75 9.16 33.31
N MET A 105 12.84 9.43 32.37
CA MET A 105 13.09 9.32 30.95
C MET A 105 13.04 10.71 30.33
N GLN A 106 14.04 11.04 29.53
CA GLN A 106 14.07 12.25 28.72
C GLN A 106 14.24 11.86 27.25
N CYS A 107 13.47 12.47 26.36
CA CYS A 107 13.59 12.22 24.93
C CYS A 107 14.27 13.38 24.22
N PHE A 108 15.05 13.05 23.21
CA PHE A 108 15.72 14.01 22.36
C PHE A 108 15.36 13.73 20.91
N ARG A 109 15.06 14.79 20.16
CA ARG A 109 14.97 14.74 18.71
C ARG A 109 16.30 15.23 18.13
N TYR A 110 16.83 14.46 17.20
CA TYR A 110 17.93 14.89 16.35
C TYR A 110 17.36 15.25 15.00
N GLU A 111 17.52 16.51 14.59
CA GLU A 111 17.05 17.03 13.31
C GLU A 111 18.14 17.94 12.72
N ASN A 112 18.60 17.63 11.50
CA ASN A 112 19.66 18.42 10.82
C ASN A 112 20.92 18.57 11.67
N GLY A 113 21.38 17.47 12.29
CA GLY A 113 22.55 17.46 13.18
C GLY A 113 22.35 18.14 14.54
N THR A 114 21.17 18.72 14.79
CA THR A 114 20.88 19.44 16.05
C THR A 114 20.09 18.56 17.01
N ARG A 115 20.55 18.49 18.27
CA ARG A 115 19.87 17.79 19.36
C ARG A 115 18.96 18.74 20.12
N VAL A 116 17.67 18.46 20.13
CA VAL A 116 16.66 19.24 20.88
C VAL A 116 15.89 18.35 21.84
N SER A 117 15.52 18.86 23.02
CA SER A 117 14.65 18.11 23.93
C SER A 117 13.26 17.98 23.30
N ALA A 118 12.68 16.79 23.37
CA ALA A 118 11.35 16.49 22.85
C ALA A 118 10.49 15.78 23.92
N PRO A 119 9.16 15.93 23.87
CA PRO A 119 8.28 15.13 24.71
C PRO A 119 8.38 13.65 24.31
N CYS A 120 8.56 12.76 25.29
CA CYS A 120 8.42 11.31 25.07
C CYS A 120 6.96 10.98 24.80
N GLN A 121 6.63 10.49 23.61
CA GLN A 121 5.24 10.19 23.25
C GLN A 121 4.96 8.70 23.42
N ASN A 122 4.28 8.31 24.51
CA ASN A 122 3.85 6.92 24.73
C ASN A 122 2.83 6.37 23.71
N LYS A 123 2.50 7.12 22.65
CA LYS A 123 1.66 6.65 21.56
C LYS A 123 2.58 6.28 20.42
N LEU A 124 2.47 5.03 19.97
CA LEU A 124 2.93 4.62 18.65
C LEU A 124 2.46 5.69 17.67
N ARG A 125 3.39 6.55 17.21
CA ARG A 125 3.10 7.35 16.04
C ARG A 125 2.97 6.33 14.92
N ASP A 126 1.80 6.29 14.30
CA ASP A 126 1.77 5.84 12.92
C ASP A 126 2.63 6.86 12.17
N CYS A 127 3.91 6.54 12.00
CA CYS A 127 4.88 7.42 11.38
C CYS A 127 4.58 7.62 9.89
N GLY A 128 3.39 7.17 9.42
CA GLY A 128 3.07 7.00 8.03
C GLY A 128 4.26 6.35 7.36
N HIS A 129 4.91 5.38 8.05
CA HIS A 129 6.12 4.72 7.56
C HIS A 129 5.70 4.20 6.20
N SER A 130 6.09 4.94 5.17
CA SER A 130 6.21 4.40 3.85
C SER A 130 7.19 3.27 4.07
N SER A 131 6.66 2.06 4.25
CA SER A 131 7.38 0.80 4.12
C SER A 131 8.53 1.05 3.17
N LEU A 132 9.79 0.98 3.64
CA LEU A 132 11.03 1.24 2.90
C LEU A 132 10.71 1.79 1.52
N GLN A 133 10.54 3.12 1.40
CA GLN A 133 9.91 3.77 0.24
C GLN A 133 10.20 2.92 -0.98
N CYS A 134 9.17 2.22 -1.48
CA CYS A 134 9.37 1.26 -2.55
C CYS A 134 10.27 1.95 -3.58
N SER A 135 11.27 1.24 -4.10
CA SER A 135 12.32 1.79 -4.98
C SER A 135 11.81 2.57 -6.21
N TYR A 136 10.49 2.61 -6.39
CA TYR A 136 9.72 3.24 -7.42
C TYR A 136 8.58 4.08 -6.85
N ASN A 137 8.18 5.10 -7.61
CA ASN A 137 7.01 5.94 -7.31
C ASN A 137 5.74 5.09 -7.35
N LYS A 138 5.33 4.59 -6.18
CA LYS A 138 4.02 3.94 -6.02
C LYS A 138 2.95 5.01 -6.11
N LEU A 139 2.11 4.90 -7.14
CA LEU A 139 0.93 5.75 -7.24
C LEU A 139 0.02 5.53 -6.03
N ARG A 140 -0.47 6.63 -5.44
CA ARG A 140 -1.38 6.60 -4.30
C ARG A 140 -2.78 6.35 -4.79
N SER A 141 -3.32 5.17 -4.51
CA SER A 141 -4.73 4.85 -4.80
C SER A 141 -5.64 5.70 -3.93
N ILE A 142 -6.65 6.29 -4.55
CA ILE A 142 -7.69 7.05 -3.87
C ILE A 142 -8.96 6.21 -3.93
N ASP A 143 -9.56 5.96 -2.76
CA ASP A 143 -10.88 5.34 -2.69
C ASP A 143 -11.92 6.29 -3.29
N LEU A 144 -12.65 5.82 -4.30
CA LEU A 144 -13.63 6.63 -5.04
C LEU A 144 -14.79 7.12 -4.18
N GLU A 145 -15.04 6.48 -3.04
CA GLU A 145 -16.09 6.86 -2.10
C GLU A 145 -15.58 7.78 -0.97
N SER A 146 -14.28 8.06 -0.93
CA SER A 146 -13.67 8.91 0.10
C SER A 146 -14.00 10.40 -0.08
N ASP A 147 -13.93 11.16 1.02
CA ASP A 147 -14.05 12.62 0.97
C ASP A 147 -12.93 13.26 0.15
N GLU A 148 -11.76 12.62 0.09
CA GLU A 148 -10.67 13.07 -0.77
C GLU A 148 -11.03 12.95 -2.25
N ALA A 149 -11.63 11.83 -2.68
CA ALA A 149 -12.09 11.63 -4.06
C ALA A 149 -13.07 12.72 -4.51
N LYS A 150 -13.96 13.19 -3.62
CA LYS A 150 -14.94 14.26 -3.91
C LYS A 150 -14.30 15.60 -4.29
N ASN A 151 -13.03 15.82 -3.94
CA ASN A 151 -12.30 17.02 -4.37
C ASN A 151 -11.94 16.98 -5.87
N TYR A 152 -11.92 15.79 -6.46
CA TYR A 152 -11.50 15.57 -7.85
C TYR A 152 -12.61 15.04 -8.73
N ILE A 153 -13.59 14.31 -8.19
CA ILE A 153 -14.60 13.61 -8.98
C ILE A 153 -15.94 14.31 -8.82
N VAL A 154 -16.53 14.68 -9.95
CA VAL A 154 -17.85 15.29 -10.04
C VAL A 154 -18.78 14.32 -10.76
N ASP A 155 -19.81 13.87 -10.05
CA ASP A 155 -20.82 12.96 -10.57
C ASP A 155 -21.99 13.78 -11.15
N GLU A 156 -22.30 13.57 -12.42
CA GLU A 156 -23.59 13.94 -12.99
C GLU A 156 -24.58 12.84 -12.67
N THR A 157 -25.64 13.19 -11.95
CA THR A 157 -26.63 12.22 -11.50
C THR A 157 -27.98 12.42 -12.18
N GLU A 158 -28.71 11.34 -12.36
CA GLU A 158 -30.10 11.36 -12.81
C GLU A 158 -31.01 10.80 -11.71
N SER A 159 -32.19 11.39 -11.58
CA SER A 159 -33.20 10.97 -10.61
C SER A 159 -34.26 10.12 -11.30
N HIS A 160 -34.46 8.91 -10.81
CA HIS A 160 -35.47 7.97 -11.27
C HIS A 160 -36.60 7.88 -10.25
N SER A 161 -37.83 7.81 -10.73
CA SER A 161 -38.96 7.46 -9.86
C SER A 161 -38.89 5.98 -9.53
N MET A 162 -39.09 5.61 -8.26
CA MET A 162 -39.27 4.21 -7.90
C MET A 162 -40.55 3.69 -8.57
N ALA A 163 -40.46 2.55 -9.26
CA ALA A 163 -41.63 1.92 -9.84
C ALA A 163 -42.58 1.51 -8.71
N THR A 164 -43.80 2.06 -8.75
CA THR A 164 -44.87 1.69 -7.83
C THR A 164 -45.28 0.24 -8.13
N PRO A 165 -45.14 -0.71 -7.17
CA PRO A 165 -45.52 -2.09 -7.38
C PRO A 165 -46.99 -2.18 -7.80
N GLY A 166 -47.27 -2.89 -8.87
CA GLY A 166 -48.63 -3.06 -9.41
C GLY A 166 -48.83 -4.46 -9.94
N VAL A 167 -50.07 -4.92 -9.91
CA VAL A 167 -50.50 -6.18 -10.53
C VAL A 167 -51.55 -5.79 -11.56
N SER A 168 -51.38 -6.22 -12.82
CA SER A 168 -52.37 -5.94 -13.85
C SER A 168 -53.67 -6.69 -13.57
N ASP A 169 -54.80 -6.22 -14.08
CA ASP A 169 -56.09 -6.89 -13.90
C ASP A 169 -56.07 -8.36 -14.38
N GLN A 170 -55.28 -8.66 -15.42
CA GLN A 170 -55.13 -10.00 -15.94
C GLN A 170 -54.28 -10.89 -15.02
N GLN A 171 -53.20 -10.34 -14.45
CA GLN A 171 -52.41 -11.04 -13.42
C GLN A 171 -53.26 -11.29 -12.16
N LEU A 172 -54.07 -10.31 -11.75
CA LEU A 172 -54.96 -10.42 -10.60
C LEU A 172 -55.99 -11.55 -10.80
N LYS A 173 -56.62 -11.61 -11.98
CA LYS A 173 -57.54 -12.70 -12.36
C LYS A 173 -56.88 -14.07 -12.36
N MET A 174 -55.63 -14.17 -12.83
CA MET A 174 -54.88 -15.43 -12.75
C MET A 174 -54.62 -15.81 -11.29
N MET A 175 -54.21 -14.88 -10.45
CA MET A 175 -53.95 -15.16 -9.02
C MET A 175 -55.23 -15.59 -8.29
N GLU A 176 -56.38 -15.00 -8.62
CA GLU A 176 -57.69 -15.40 -8.10
C GLU A 176 -58.07 -16.85 -8.43
N ALA A 177 -57.56 -17.42 -9.52
CA ALA A 177 -57.81 -18.82 -9.89
C ALA A 177 -56.94 -19.84 -9.12
N TYR A 178 -55.84 -19.40 -8.49
CA TYR A 178 -54.86 -20.30 -7.86
C TYR A 178 -54.62 -20.03 -6.36
N MET A 179 -55.18 -18.95 -5.81
CA MET A 179 -54.98 -18.56 -4.41
C MET A 179 -56.30 -18.60 -3.62
N THR A 180 -56.22 -18.86 -2.32
CA THR A 180 -57.38 -18.70 -1.45
C THR A 180 -57.70 -17.21 -1.25
N LYS A 181 -58.94 -16.91 -0.86
CA LYS A 181 -59.36 -15.53 -0.56
C LYS A 181 -58.47 -14.83 0.46
N GLU A 182 -58.07 -15.54 1.52
CA GLU A 182 -57.20 -15.03 2.58
C GLU A 182 -55.79 -14.70 2.06
N GLN A 183 -55.24 -15.53 1.18
CA GLN A 183 -53.94 -15.28 0.55
C GLN A 183 -54.01 -14.08 -0.40
N LEU A 184 -55.10 -13.94 -1.16
CA LEU A 184 -55.32 -12.82 -2.07
C LEU A 184 -55.46 -11.49 -1.31
N ASP A 185 -56.19 -11.48 -0.19
CA ASP A 185 -56.38 -10.29 0.66
C ASP A 185 -55.06 -9.87 1.34
N ALA A 186 -54.28 -10.85 1.83
CA ALA A 186 -52.95 -10.60 2.38
C ALA A 186 -52.00 -10.00 1.34
N MET A 187 -51.99 -10.54 0.11
CA MET A 187 -51.19 -10.02 -0.99
C MET A 187 -51.64 -8.60 -1.39
N LYS A 188 -52.95 -8.33 -1.51
CA LYS A 188 -53.48 -6.98 -1.80
C LYS A 188 -53.05 -5.97 -0.74
N LYS A 189 -53.06 -6.37 0.54
CA LYS A 189 -52.57 -5.54 1.64
C LYS A 189 -51.07 -5.25 1.52
N GLN A 190 -50.24 -6.27 1.24
CA GLN A 190 -48.80 -6.09 1.02
C GLN A 190 -48.50 -5.20 -0.19
N LEU A 191 -49.25 -5.35 -1.29
CA LEU A 191 -49.11 -4.52 -2.47
C LEU A 191 -49.45 -3.05 -2.15
N ALA A 192 -50.57 -2.80 -1.48
CA ALA A 192 -50.97 -1.44 -1.08
C ALA A 192 -49.93 -0.79 -0.13
N GLU A 193 -49.34 -1.58 0.76
CA GLU A 193 -48.28 -1.11 1.65
C GLU A 193 -46.98 -0.81 0.90
N ALA A 194 -46.56 -1.69 -0.03
CA ALA A 194 -45.41 -1.47 -0.90
C ALA A 194 -45.61 -0.26 -1.84
N GLN A 195 -46.82 -0.04 -2.33
CA GLN A 195 -47.21 1.15 -3.10
C GLN A 195 -47.06 2.42 -2.26
N LYS A 196 -47.58 2.43 -1.03
CA LYS A 196 -47.38 3.57 -0.10
C LYS A 196 -45.89 3.81 0.20
N GLN A 197 -45.10 2.74 0.31
CA GLN A 197 -43.68 2.83 0.59
C GLN A 197 -42.83 3.31 -0.59
N THR A 198 -43.32 3.23 -1.83
CA THR A 198 -42.58 3.61 -3.05
C THR A 198 -43.14 4.87 -3.72
N ALA A 199 -44.40 5.23 -3.44
CA ALA A 199 -45.05 6.41 -3.98
C ALA A 199 -44.25 7.69 -3.69
N GLY A 200 -43.90 8.41 -4.76
CA GLY A 200 -43.16 9.67 -4.67
C GLY A 200 -41.70 9.52 -4.24
N LYS A 201 -41.19 8.29 -4.02
CA LYS A 201 -39.77 8.08 -3.77
C LYS A 201 -38.99 8.08 -5.07
N THR A 202 -37.84 8.75 -5.04
CA THR A 202 -36.88 8.73 -6.13
C THR A 202 -35.59 8.07 -5.65
N TYR A 203 -34.85 7.49 -6.58
CA TYR A 203 -33.47 7.09 -6.37
C TYR A 203 -32.60 7.79 -7.40
N THR A 204 -31.36 8.03 -7.04
CA THR A 204 -30.41 8.75 -7.88
C THR A 204 -29.35 7.77 -8.37
N THR A 205 -29.08 7.76 -9.67
CA THR A 205 -27.98 7.00 -10.27
C THR A 205 -26.96 7.95 -10.85
N VAL A 206 -25.68 7.54 -10.83
CA VAL A 206 -24.62 8.27 -11.52
C VAL A 206 -24.79 8.01 -13.02
N LYS A 207 -25.05 9.07 -13.77
CA LYS A 207 -25.15 9.04 -15.24
C LYS A 207 -23.77 9.15 -15.88
N SER A 208 -22.94 10.05 -15.35
CA SER A 208 -21.58 10.24 -15.81
C SER A 208 -20.67 10.75 -14.70
N ARG A 209 -19.37 10.50 -14.82
CA ARG A 209 -18.33 11.05 -13.92
C ARG A 209 -17.37 11.93 -14.69
N THR A 210 -16.97 13.05 -14.10
CA THR A 210 -15.93 13.94 -14.62
C THR A 210 -14.83 14.12 -13.57
N ILE A 211 -13.57 14.05 -13.98
CA ILE A 211 -12.43 14.36 -13.11
C ILE A 211 -12.07 15.85 -13.31
N LYS A 212 -12.08 16.62 -12.22
CA LYS A 212 -11.60 18.00 -12.13
C LYS A 212 -10.21 17.98 -11.51
N PHE A 213 -9.21 18.40 -12.26
CA PHE A 213 -7.82 18.38 -11.80
C PHE A 213 -7.06 19.59 -12.34
N ASN A 214 -6.46 20.38 -11.44
CA ASN A 214 -5.74 21.62 -11.76
C ASN A 214 -6.50 22.55 -12.72
N GLY A 215 -7.80 22.76 -12.46
CA GLY A 215 -8.68 23.61 -13.27
C GLY A 215 -9.11 23.03 -14.61
N LYS A 216 -8.61 21.84 -14.99
CA LYS A 216 -9.03 21.13 -16.20
C LYS A 216 -10.08 20.08 -15.88
N SER A 217 -10.90 19.75 -16.88
CA SER A 217 -11.92 18.71 -16.80
C SER A 217 -11.55 17.56 -17.74
N TYR A 218 -11.66 16.33 -17.24
CA TYR A 218 -11.44 15.10 -17.99
C TYR A 218 -12.72 14.27 -17.92
N GLY A 219 -13.28 13.90 -19.07
CA GLY A 219 -14.57 13.23 -19.17
C GLY A 219 -15.57 14.02 -20.04
N PRO A 220 -16.87 13.67 -19.99
CA PRO A 220 -17.50 12.73 -19.06
C PRO A 220 -17.15 11.25 -19.35
N PHE A 221 -17.21 10.41 -18.31
CA PHE A 221 -17.00 8.95 -18.38
C PHE A 221 -18.24 8.22 -17.88
N ASN A 222 -18.58 7.06 -18.48
CA ASN A 222 -19.67 6.22 -17.98
C ASN A 222 -19.36 5.72 -16.56
N GLN A 223 -18.13 5.25 -16.34
CA GLN A 223 -17.68 4.80 -15.03
C GLN A 223 -16.19 5.05 -14.82
N LEU A 224 -15.84 5.39 -13.58
CA LEU A 224 -14.48 5.46 -13.07
C LEU A 224 -14.26 4.25 -12.16
N SER A 225 -13.30 3.39 -12.50
CA SER A 225 -13.01 2.14 -11.79
C SER A 225 -11.90 2.33 -10.75
N GLN A 226 -10.85 3.07 -11.11
CA GLN A 226 -9.72 3.33 -10.23
C GLN A 226 -9.24 4.77 -10.43
N PHE A 227 -8.80 5.41 -9.35
CA PHE A 227 -8.22 6.74 -9.36
C PHE A 227 -6.94 6.76 -8.53
N TYR A 228 -5.87 7.28 -9.10
CA TYR A 228 -4.55 7.32 -8.51
C TYR A 228 -3.95 8.72 -8.61
N LEU A 229 -3.18 9.11 -7.60
CA LEU A 229 -2.37 10.33 -7.60
C LEU A 229 -0.88 10.00 -7.53
N THR A 230 -0.05 10.83 -8.15
CA THR A 230 1.39 10.81 -7.86
C THR A 230 1.65 11.16 -6.39
N PRO A 231 2.78 10.73 -5.79
CA PRO A 231 3.10 11.08 -4.41
C PRO A 231 3.08 12.60 -4.15
N ASP A 232 3.50 13.40 -5.12
CA ASP A 232 3.45 14.87 -5.05
C ASP A 232 2.10 15.48 -5.46
N SER A 233 1.11 14.64 -5.78
CA SER A 233 -0.25 15.00 -6.21
C SER A 233 -0.29 15.97 -7.40
N LYS A 234 0.78 16.06 -8.21
CA LYS A 234 0.81 16.91 -9.41
C LYS A 234 0.20 16.25 -10.63
N CYS A 235 0.10 14.93 -10.65
CA CYS A 235 -0.54 14.19 -11.72
C CYS A 235 -1.53 13.16 -11.17
N PHE A 236 -2.57 12.86 -11.95
CA PHE A 236 -3.44 11.72 -11.71
C PHE A 236 -3.31 10.67 -12.82
N TYR A 237 -3.68 9.44 -12.47
CA TYR A 237 -3.92 8.34 -13.39
C TYR A 237 -5.27 7.73 -13.05
N ALA A 238 -6.09 7.44 -14.05
CA ALA A 238 -7.43 6.93 -13.83
C ALA A 238 -7.74 5.81 -14.81
N VAL A 239 -8.44 4.79 -14.31
CA VAL A 239 -8.99 3.72 -15.14
C VAL A 239 -10.48 3.99 -15.31
N THR A 240 -10.88 4.28 -16.52
CA THR A 240 -12.28 4.49 -16.91
C THR A 240 -12.81 3.27 -17.64
N LEU A 241 -14.12 3.04 -17.56
CA LEU A 241 -14.83 2.03 -18.33
C LEU A 241 -15.78 2.77 -19.28
N GLU A 242 -15.57 2.58 -20.58
CA GLU A 242 -16.44 3.09 -21.64
C GLU A 242 -17.34 1.93 -22.11
N ILE A 243 -18.64 2.20 -22.25
CA ILE A 243 -19.65 1.23 -22.72
C ILE A 243 -20.21 1.76 -24.03
N ASP A 244 -20.05 1.00 -25.12
CA ASP A 244 -20.61 1.37 -26.41
C ASP A 244 -22.11 1.00 -26.53
N GLN A 245 -22.74 1.41 -27.64
CA GLN A 245 -24.15 1.11 -27.92
C GLN A 245 -24.46 -0.40 -28.02
N SER A 246 -23.43 -1.23 -28.24
CA SER A 246 -23.52 -2.68 -28.32
C SER A 246 -23.21 -3.36 -26.97
N MET A 247 -23.13 -2.60 -25.88
CA MET A 247 -22.76 -3.09 -24.55
C MET A 247 -21.35 -3.68 -24.48
N ASN A 248 -20.45 -3.32 -25.40
CA ASN A 248 -19.05 -3.69 -25.28
C ASN A 248 -18.36 -2.78 -24.27
N TYR A 249 -17.60 -3.41 -23.39
CA TYR A 249 -16.85 -2.76 -22.34
C TYR A 249 -15.40 -2.54 -22.79
N THR A 250 -14.93 -1.30 -22.72
CA THR A 250 -13.53 -0.95 -22.96
C THR A 250 -12.97 -0.23 -21.76
N TYR A 251 -11.97 -0.83 -21.10
CA TYR A 251 -11.19 -0.12 -20.10
C TYR A 251 -10.20 0.81 -20.79
N LYS A 252 -10.04 2.00 -20.23
CA LYS A 252 -9.10 3.01 -20.71
C LYS A 252 -8.34 3.62 -19.55
N VAL A 253 -7.04 3.80 -19.72
CA VAL A 253 -6.23 4.59 -18.81
C VAL A 253 -6.07 5.98 -19.36
N ILE A 254 -6.37 6.96 -18.53
CA ILE A 254 -6.14 8.37 -18.81
C ILE A 254 -5.26 8.97 -17.71
N THR A 255 -4.63 10.09 -18.02
CA THR A 255 -3.75 10.80 -17.08
C THR A 255 -3.79 12.30 -17.34
N SER A 256 -3.44 13.10 -16.32
CA SER A 256 -3.13 14.53 -16.52
C SER A 256 -1.72 14.78 -17.04
N ALA A 257 -0.82 13.79 -16.98
CA ALA A 257 0.60 13.95 -17.32
C ALA A 257 0.86 14.07 -18.83
N SER A 258 -0.02 13.49 -19.65
CA SER A 258 0.08 13.52 -21.11
C SER A 258 -1.30 13.36 -21.75
N ASN A 259 -1.39 13.56 -23.06
CA ASN A 259 -2.60 13.24 -23.82
C ASN A 259 -2.67 11.76 -24.25
N ALA A 260 -1.68 10.95 -23.88
CA ALA A 260 -1.67 9.52 -24.21
C ALA A 260 -2.72 8.78 -23.38
N SER A 261 -3.31 7.74 -23.98
CA SER A 261 -4.23 6.83 -23.30
C SER A 261 -3.93 5.39 -23.68
N ILE A 262 -4.13 4.46 -22.74
CA ILE A 262 -4.05 3.02 -23.03
C ILE A 262 -5.46 2.49 -23.13
N GLN A 263 -5.82 1.86 -24.25
CA GLN A 263 -7.10 1.20 -24.42
C GLN A 263 -6.95 -0.32 -24.29
N LEU A 264 -7.91 -0.95 -23.61
CA LEU A 264 -7.90 -2.37 -23.28
C LEU A 264 -9.19 -3.05 -23.79
N PRO A 265 -9.35 -3.20 -25.12
CA PRO A 265 -10.59 -3.72 -25.70
C PRO A 265 -10.80 -5.19 -25.31
N GLY A 266 -11.94 -5.48 -24.67
CA GLY A 266 -12.32 -6.84 -24.27
C GLY A 266 -11.40 -7.46 -23.21
N MET A 267 -10.71 -6.64 -22.42
CA MET A 267 -9.95 -7.09 -21.24
C MET A 267 -10.78 -6.93 -19.97
N ILE A 268 -10.41 -7.68 -18.93
CA ILE A 268 -10.98 -7.54 -17.59
C ILE A 268 -10.40 -6.29 -16.93
N ALA A 269 -11.05 -5.82 -15.86
CA ALA A 269 -10.57 -4.73 -15.03
C ALA A 269 -9.07 -4.90 -14.70
N PRO A 270 -8.26 -3.85 -14.87
CA PRO A 270 -6.85 -3.91 -14.58
C PRO A 270 -6.58 -4.04 -13.09
N LEU A 271 -5.44 -4.65 -12.76
CA LEU A 271 -5.00 -4.82 -11.38
C LEU A 271 -4.33 -3.58 -10.82
N SER A 272 -3.53 -2.90 -11.64
CA SER A 272 -2.65 -1.83 -11.17
C SER A 272 -2.25 -0.90 -12.31
N CYS A 273 -2.08 0.38 -11.98
CA CYS A 273 -1.43 1.37 -12.81
C CYS A 273 -0.08 1.76 -12.19
N ILE A 274 0.94 1.90 -13.03
CA ILE A 274 2.28 2.35 -12.63
C ILE A 274 2.73 3.48 -13.54
N ALA A 275 3.54 4.38 -13.02
CA ALA A 275 4.07 5.52 -13.78
C ALA A 275 5.58 5.66 -13.58
N ALA A 276 6.25 6.15 -14.63
CA ALA A 276 7.63 6.61 -14.56
C ALA A 276 7.77 7.79 -13.60
N SER A 277 8.95 7.96 -13.00
CA SER A 277 9.13 8.96 -11.95
C SER A 277 8.98 10.41 -12.43
N ASP A 278 9.28 10.64 -13.71
CA ASP A 278 9.10 11.91 -14.41
C ASP A 278 7.73 12.03 -15.11
N ASN A 279 6.85 11.06 -14.93
CA ASN A 279 5.54 10.94 -15.57
C ASN A 279 5.57 10.86 -17.11
N SER A 280 6.73 10.63 -17.73
CA SER A 280 6.88 10.55 -19.19
C SER A 280 6.27 9.28 -19.78
N GLU A 281 6.11 8.23 -18.97
CA GLU A 281 5.50 6.96 -19.34
C GLU A 281 4.64 6.42 -18.20
N PHE A 282 3.66 5.62 -18.56
CA PHE A 282 2.87 4.85 -17.61
C PHE A 282 2.47 3.51 -18.21
N ALA A 283 2.16 2.56 -17.35
CA ALA A 283 1.74 1.24 -17.75
C ALA A 283 0.62 0.71 -16.86
N ILE A 284 -0.03 -0.33 -17.36
CA ILE A 284 -1.14 -1.01 -16.69
C ILE A 284 -0.92 -2.51 -16.70
N VAL A 285 -1.17 -3.14 -15.56
CA VAL A 285 -1.18 -4.58 -15.42
C VAL A 285 -2.60 -5.08 -15.58
N ALA A 286 -2.85 -5.89 -16.59
CA ALA A 286 -4.19 -6.42 -16.85
C ALA A 286 -4.12 -7.85 -17.43
N PRO A 287 -5.10 -8.72 -17.14
CA PRO A 287 -5.21 -10.01 -17.79
C PRO A 287 -5.77 -9.86 -19.21
N ASN A 288 -5.19 -10.60 -20.16
CA ASN A 288 -5.73 -10.72 -21.51
C ASN A 288 -6.94 -11.67 -21.54
N LYS A 289 -7.51 -11.89 -22.74
CA LYS A 289 -8.67 -12.77 -22.92
C LYS A 289 -8.44 -14.24 -22.52
N GLU A 290 -7.19 -14.67 -22.45
CA GLU A 290 -6.77 -16.01 -22.00
C GLU A 290 -6.44 -16.05 -20.50
N MET A 291 -6.78 -14.99 -19.74
CA MET A 291 -6.42 -14.83 -18.33
C MET A 291 -4.90 -14.80 -18.06
N LYS A 292 -4.08 -14.56 -19.09
CA LYS A 292 -2.65 -14.34 -18.94
C LYS A 292 -2.40 -12.87 -18.70
N TYR A 293 -1.66 -12.54 -17.66
CA TYR A 293 -1.40 -11.16 -17.32
C TYR A 293 -0.31 -10.57 -18.19
N GLN A 294 -0.51 -9.32 -18.57
CA GLN A 294 0.41 -8.57 -19.38
C GLN A 294 0.51 -7.14 -18.84
N VAL A 295 1.61 -6.50 -19.17
CA VAL A 295 1.82 -5.08 -18.91
C VAL A 295 1.77 -4.34 -20.23
N LEU A 296 0.89 -3.35 -20.29
CA LEU A 296 0.68 -2.51 -21.46
C LEU A 296 1.19 -1.12 -21.13
N THR A 297 2.11 -0.58 -21.93
CA THR A 297 2.65 0.76 -21.71
C THR A 297 1.97 1.80 -22.58
N SER A 298 2.04 3.07 -22.18
CA SER A 298 1.49 4.20 -22.94
C SER A 298 2.15 4.40 -24.30
N LYS A 299 3.32 3.78 -24.52
CA LYS A 299 4.02 3.73 -25.81
C LYS A 299 3.58 2.56 -26.70
N GLY A 300 2.58 1.78 -26.28
CA GLY A 300 2.02 0.66 -27.06
C GLY A 300 2.82 -0.63 -26.95
N LYS A 301 3.77 -0.74 -26.02
CA LYS A 301 4.52 -1.99 -25.77
C LYS A 301 3.67 -2.92 -24.90
N THR A 302 3.63 -4.20 -25.27
CA THR A 302 3.01 -5.27 -24.49
C THR A 302 4.08 -6.21 -23.98
N LEU A 303 4.07 -6.48 -22.68
CA LEU A 303 5.01 -7.38 -22.01
C LEU A 303 4.24 -8.49 -21.30
N SER A 304 4.46 -9.73 -21.71
CA SER A 304 3.83 -10.89 -21.05
C SER A 304 4.42 -11.11 -19.66
N ILE A 305 3.57 -11.35 -18.67
CA ILE A 305 3.97 -11.82 -17.35
C ILE A 305 3.93 -13.36 -17.40
N PRO A 306 5.09 -14.05 -17.35
CA PRO A 306 5.16 -15.49 -17.62
C PRO A 306 4.30 -16.32 -16.66
N ASP A 307 4.22 -15.91 -15.40
CA ASP A 307 3.47 -16.57 -14.35
C ASP A 307 3.10 -15.57 -13.24
N MET A 308 1.82 -15.55 -12.89
CA MET A 308 1.29 -14.67 -11.85
C MET A 308 1.26 -15.29 -10.47
N THR A 309 1.42 -16.61 -10.35
CA THR A 309 1.46 -17.28 -9.05
C THR A 309 2.66 -16.85 -8.21
N ARG A 310 3.71 -16.34 -8.85
CA ARG A 310 4.89 -15.74 -8.21
C ARG A 310 5.21 -14.36 -8.78
N PHE A 311 4.19 -13.55 -8.99
CA PHE A 311 4.38 -12.15 -9.37
C PHE A 311 4.81 -11.34 -8.14
N GLY A 312 6.05 -10.84 -8.16
CA GLY A 312 6.59 -10.01 -7.09
C GLY A 312 6.32 -8.52 -7.29
N GLY A 313 6.17 -8.07 -8.54
CA GLY A 313 5.80 -6.69 -8.85
C GLY A 313 6.29 -6.20 -10.21
N VAL A 314 5.84 -5.01 -10.57
CA VAL A 314 6.27 -4.28 -11.76
C VAL A 314 6.39 -2.80 -11.44
N TRP A 315 7.42 -2.15 -11.97
CA TRP A 315 7.67 -0.74 -11.72
C TRP A 315 8.54 -0.12 -12.82
N TYR A 316 8.65 1.21 -12.79
CA TYR A 316 9.68 1.93 -13.53
C TYR A 316 10.85 2.23 -12.59
N SER A 317 12.08 2.00 -13.05
CA SER A 317 13.28 2.47 -12.35
C SER A 317 13.34 4.00 -12.34
N PRO A 318 14.19 4.63 -11.50
CA PRO A 318 14.40 6.08 -11.53
C PRO A 318 14.91 6.62 -12.87
N SER A 319 15.46 5.76 -13.73
CA SER A 319 15.87 6.10 -15.10
C SER A 319 14.87 5.63 -16.16
N ASN A 320 13.62 5.40 -15.75
CA ASN A 320 12.48 5.02 -16.60
C ASN A 320 12.64 3.68 -17.34
N HIS A 321 13.50 2.79 -16.86
CA HIS A 321 13.54 1.43 -17.35
C HIS A 321 12.39 0.63 -16.75
N PHE A 322 11.74 -0.20 -17.55
CA PHE A 322 10.66 -1.04 -17.09
C PHE A 322 11.21 -2.26 -16.37
N ALA A 323 10.95 -2.42 -15.08
CA ALA A 323 11.42 -3.55 -14.27
C ALA A 323 10.24 -4.44 -13.84
N MET A 324 10.47 -5.76 -13.85
CA MET A 324 9.47 -6.76 -13.46
C MET A 324 10.13 -7.89 -12.69
N LEU A 325 9.57 -8.20 -11.52
CA LEU A 325 9.93 -9.38 -10.72
C LEU A 325 8.83 -10.45 -10.85
N SER A 326 9.15 -11.59 -11.46
CA SER A 326 8.24 -12.73 -11.60
C SER A 326 9.05 -14.03 -11.54
N ASN A 327 8.56 -15.06 -10.86
CA ASN A 327 9.22 -16.37 -10.78
C ASN A 327 10.70 -16.32 -10.32
N ASN A 328 11.00 -15.45 -9.36
CA ASN A 328 12.39 -15.17 -8.92
C ASN A 328 13.31 -14.66 -10.04
N GLN A 329 12.76 -14.17 -11.14
CA GLN A 329 13.49 -13.53 -12.22
C GLN A 329 13.16 -12.04 -12.22
N LEU A 330 14.20 -11.22 -12.14
CA LEU A 330 14.13 -9.80 -12.42
C LEU A 330 14.45 -9.59 -13.89
N SER A 331 13.51 -8.99 -14.60
CA SER A 331 13.72 -8.53 -15.96
C SER A 331 13.64 -7.01 -16.06
N VAL A 332 14.42 -6.45 -16.96
CA VAL A 332 14.45 -5.03 -17.30
C VAL A 332 14.21 -4.89 -18.80
N ASP A 333 13.21 -4.11 -19.17
CA ASP A 333 12.72 -3.91 -20.54
C ASP A 333 12.39 -5.21 -21.31
N GLY A 334 12.13 -6.30 -20.57
CA GLY A 334 11.85 -7.63 -21.09
C GLY A 334 13.05 -8.58 -21.13
N GLN A 335 14.25 -8.12 -20.76
CA GLN A 335 15.46 -8.95 -20.66
C GLN A 335 15.70 -9.37 -19.22
N ILE A 336 15.90 -10.68 -18.97
CA ILE A 336 16.22 -11.17 -17.63
C ILE A 336 17.64 -10.72 -17.27
N ILE A 337 17.78 -9.94 -16.19
CA ILE A 337 19.07 -9.46 -15.68
C ILE A 337 19.54 -10.22 -14.43
N LYS A 338 18.61 -10.82 -13.68
CA LYS A 338 18.94 -11.60 -12.48
C LYS A 338 17.92 -12.72 -12.26
N THR A 339 18.43 -13.90 -11.93
CA THR A 339 17.66 -14.98 -11.33
C THR A 339 18.10 -15.12 -9.88
N PHE A 340 17.16 -15.06 -8.95
CA PHE A 340 17.44 -15.25 -7.52
C PHE A 340 17.36 -16.73 -7.16
N GLU A 341 18.38 -17.20 -6.44
CA GLU A 341 18.35 -18.51 -5.80
C GLU A 341 17.48 -18.42 -4.53
N GLY A 342 16.47 -19.29 -4.41
CA GLY A 342 15.57 -19.31 -3.26
C GLY A 342 14.40 -18.33 -3.36
N VAL A 343 14.09 -17.65 -2.26
CA VAL A 343 12.99 -16.66 -2.19
C VAL A 343 13.51 -15.32 -2.70
N ALA A 344 12.93 -14.79 -3.77
CA ALA A 344 13.31 -13.48 -4.26
C ALA A 344 13.01 -12.38 -3.22
N PRO A 345 13.83 -11.30 -3.18
CA PRO A 345 13.53 -10.14 -2.36
C PRO A 345 12.18 -9.53 -2.76
N ASP A 346 11.57 -8.80 -1.82
CA ASP A 346 10.41 -7.98 -2.13
C ASP A 346 10.77 -6.94 -3.22
N ALA A 347 9.84 -6.64 -4.12
CA ALA A 347 10.07 -5.67 -5.20
C ALA A 347 10.48 -4.29 -4.68
N CYS A 348 9.98 -3.87 -3.51
CA CYS A 348 10.37 -2.61 -2.86
C CYS A 348 11.83 -2.61 -2.37
N GLY A 349 12.44 -3.79 -2.22
CA GLY A 349 13.86 -3.97 -1.92
C GLY A 349 14.77 -4.02 -3.15
N LEU A 350 14.26 -3.88 -4.38
CA LEU A 350 15.05 -4.02 -5.61
C LEU A 350 15.23 -2.68 -6.32
N TYR A 351 16.47 -2.31 -6.60
CA TYR A 351 16.84 -1.06 -7.25
C TYR A 351 17.70 -1.35 -8.48
N VAL A 352 17.22 -0.96 -9.65
CA VAL A 352 17.90 -1.20 -10.94
C VAL A 352 18.68 0.05 -11.33
N THR A 353 20.00 -0.06 -11.51
CA THR A 353 20.87 1.08 -11.86
C THR A 353 20.39 1.81 -13.11
N SER A 354 20.88 3.04 -13.30
CA SER A 354 20.42 3.91 -14.39
C SER A 354 20.62 3.35 -15.79
N ASP A 355 21.59 2.46 -15.99
CA ASP A 355 21.86 1.79 -17.26
C ASP A 355 21.05 0.50 -17.48
N GLY A 356 20.22 0.12 -16.50
CA GLY A 356 19.40 -1.10 -16.52
C GLY A 356 20.18 -2.40 -16.28
N LYS A 357 21.49 -2.37 -16.01
CA LYS A 357 22.34 -3.58 -15.96
C LYS A 357 22.75 -3.99 -14.55
N GLY A 358 22.83 -3.03 -13.63
CA GLY A 358 23.16 -3.24 -12.23
C GLY A 358 21.91 -3.41 -11.37
N LEU A 359 22.11 -4.09 -10.25
CA LEU A 359 21.07 -4.35 -9.26
C LEU A 359 21.61 -4.09 -7.86
N THR A 360 20.91 -3.26 -7.11
CA THR A 360 21.04 -3.17 -5.65
C THR A 360 19.85 -3.86 -5.00
N THR A 361 20.11 -4.70 -4.01
CA THR A 361 19.07 -5.45 -3.29
C THR A 361 19.11 -5.10 -1.81
N ILE A 362 17.95 -4.89 -1.20
CA ILE A 362 17.75 -4.88 0.24
C ILE A 362 17.03 -6.16 0.60
N ASN A 363 17.71 -7.05 1.32
CA ASN A 363 17.10 -8.29 1.78
C ASN A 363 17.68 -8.69 3.13
N ASN A 364 16.86 -9.17 4.05
CA ASN A 364 17.29 -9.61 5.38
C ASN A 364 18.22 -8.62 6.10
N ASN A 365 17.89 -7.33 6.07
CA ASN A 365 18.71 -6.23 6.62
C ASN A 365 20.11 -6.13 5.99
N ILE A 366 20.29 -6.54 4.74
CA ILE A 366 21.55 -6.37 4.02
C ILE A 366 21.27 -5.58 2.74
N ILE A 367 22.03 -4.50 2.53
CA ILE A 367 22.11 -3.80 1.26
C ILE A 367 23.25 -4.44 0.49
N SER A 368 22.98 -4.94 -0.71
CA SER A 368 24.00 -5.49 -1.62
C SER A 368 23.97 -4.68 -2.91
N PHE A 369 25.11 -4.13 -3.33
CA PHE A 369 25.23 -3.29 -4.51
C PHE A 369 25.76 -4.09 -5.72
N ALA A 370 25.56 -3.54 -6.92
CA ALA A 370 25.96 -4.18 -8.17
C ALA A 370 27.48 -4.39 -8.30
N ASP A 371 28.29 -3.55 -7.67
CA ASP A 371 29.76 -3.65 -7.65
C ASP A 371 30.30 -4.61 -6.58
N GLY A 372 29.41 -5.30 -5.86
CA GLY A 372 29.76 -6.28 -4.83
C GLY A 372 30.09 -5.68 -3.47
N ASP A 373 29.84 -4.38 -3.28
CA ASP A 373 29.77 -3.77 -1.95
C ASP A 373 28.52 -4.28 -1.21
N TYR A 374 28.60 -4.34 0.12
CA TYR A 374 27.45 -4.61 0.95
C TYR A 374 27.53 -3.96 2.34
N PHE A 375 26.35 -3.73 2.91
CA PHE A 375 26.18 -3.16 4.24
C PHE A 375 25.12 -3.95 5.03
N GLU A 376 25.47 -4.44 6.22
CA GLU A 376 24.55 -5.14 7.11
C GLU A 376 23.89 -4.18 8.12
N TYR A 377 22.62 -4.45 8.44
CA TYR A 377 21.78 -3.76 9.41
C TYR A 377 21.67 -2.23 9.20
N PRO A 378 21.29 -1.75 7.99
CA PRO A 378 20.89 -0.36 7.85
C PRO A 378 19.66 -0.10 8.72
N MET A 379 19.62 1.07 9.36
CA MET A 379 18.43 1.53 10.08
C MET A 379 17.34 1.99 9.12
N GLU A 380 17.73 2.66 8.04
CA GLU A 380 16.84 3.21 7.01
C GLU A 380 17.65 3.39 5.71
N ILE A 381 17.00 3.28 4.56
CA ILE A 381 17.62 3.56 3.25
C ILE A 381 16.62 4.28 2.35
N ALA A 382 17.11 5.27 1.61
CA ALA A 382 16.35 6.01 0.64
C ALA A 382 17.18 6.28 -0.62
N LEU A 383 16.48 6.48 -1.73
CA LEU A 383 17.05 7.18 -2.87
C LEU A 383 16.85 8.68 -2.69
N THR A 384 17.94 9.44 -2.85
CA THR A 384 17.92 10.89 -2.71
C THR A 384 18.43 11.54 -3.98
N ASN A 385 17.79 12.65 -4.39
CA ASN A 385 18.28 13.47 -5.50
C ASN A 385 18.97 14.70 -4.93
N SER A 386 20.29 14.75 -5.04
CA SER A 386 21.12 15.85 -4.54
C SER A 386 21.86 16.47 -5.73
N GLY A 387 21.42 17.67 -6.15
CA GLY A 387 22.03 18.37 -7.29
C GLY A 387 21.85 17.66 -8.63
N GLY A 388 20.70 17.01 -8.85
CA GLY A 388 20.38 16.31 -10.11
C GLY A 388 20.99 14.91 -10.21
N LYS A 389 21.71 14.44 -9.18
CA LYS A 389 22.26 13.10 -9.10
C LYS A 389 21.48 12.27 -8.09
N ILE A 390 21.09 11.07 -8.50
CA ILE A 390 20.45 10.10 -7.63
C ILE A 390 21.56 9.39 -6.84
N ASN A 391 21.36 9.24 -5.53
CA ASN A 391 22.28 8.52 -4.65
C ASN A 391 21.49 7.57 -3.76
N TYR A 392 22.08 6.42 -3.46
CA TYR A 392 21.70 5.63 -2.29
C TYR A 392 22.18 6.38 -1.05
N LYS A 393 21.27 6.62 -0.12
CA LYS A 393 21.55 7.16 1.21
C LYS A 393 21.01 6.20 2.24
N TRP A 394 21.83 5.74 3.17
CA TRP A 394 21.36 4.90 4.27
C TRP A 394 21.93 5.36 5.61
N LEU A 395 21.18 5.04 6.63
CA LEU A 395 21.48 5.37 8.01
C LEU A 395 21.97 4.14 8.74
N ALA A 396 22.99 4.29 9.57
CA ALA A 396 23.50 3.27 10.44
C ALA A 396 23.76 3.82 11.84
N PHE A 397 23.80 2.92 12.81
CA PHE A 397 24.21 3.23 14.17
C PHE A 397 25.46 2.43 14.52
N GLU A 398 26.58 3.13 14.72
CA GLU A 398 27.89 2.53 14.91
C GLU A 398 28.60 3.20 16.07
N ASN A 399 29.03 2.46 17.10
CA ASN A 399 29.82 3.03 18.20
C ASN A 399 29.21 4.29 18.87
N GLN A 400 27.87 4.32 19.04
CA GLN A 400 27.11 5.48 19.53
C GLN A 400 27.05 6.67 18.57
N GLU A 401 27.51 6.49 17.34
CA GLU A 401 27.41 7.46 16.27
C GLU A 401 26.22 7.12 15.38
N LEU A 402 25.42 8.13 15.08
CA LEU A 402 24.52 8.09 13.97
C LEU A 402 25.28 8.47 12.70
N VAL A 403 25.36 7.53 11.78
CA VAL A 403 26.19 7.63 10.59
C VAL A 403 25.32 7.58 9.37
N VAL A 404 25.48 8.55 8.48
CA VAL A 404 24.93 8.49 7.14
C VAL A 404 26.01 8.02 6.18
N TYR A 405 25.65 7.01 5.40
CA TYR A 405 26.39 6.58 4.26
C TYR A 405 25.70 7.04 2.98
N GLN A 406 26.50 7.41 1.99
CA GLN A 406 25.99 7.79 0.67
C GLN A 406 26.86 7.21 -0.43
N LYS A 407 26.20 6.62 -1.42
CA LYS A 407 26.81 6.02 -2.62
C LYS A 407 26.07 6.51 -3.88
N PRO A 408 26.78 6.92 -4.95
CA PRO A 408 26.13 7.23 -6.22
C PRO A 408 25.26 6.06 -6.72
N TYR A 409 24.09 6.39 -7.29
CA TYR A 409 23.14 5.40 -7.81
C TYR A 409 23.59 4.71 -9.09
#